data_AF-Q2IJ32-F1
#
_entry.id   AF-Q2IJ32-F1
#
_cell.length_a   1.000
_cell.length_b   1.000
_cell.length_c   1.000
_cell.angle_alpha   90.00
_cell.angle_beta   90.00
_cell.angle_gamma   90.00
#
_symmetry.space_group_name_H-M   'P 1'
#
loop_
_entity.id
_entity.type
_entity.pdbx_description
1 polymer ?
#
loop_
_entity_poly.entity_id
_entity_poly.type
_entity_poly.pdbx_seq_one_letter_code
_entity_poly.pdbx_strand_id
1 'polypeptide(L)'
;MTPAAPLNQETDMKRLALAALLAGLAAPALGATKTYQVTGPVVEVGDESITVQKGKEKWEIARAADTKLAGEVKKGDKVTVEYRMTATSIEVKPAGKAAAKAK
;
A
#
# COMPACT_ATOMS: atom_id res chain seq x y z
N MET A 1 9.98 22.51 -42.33
CA MET A 1 11.00 21.99 -41.41
C MET A 1 10.82 22.75 -40.09
N THR A 2 9.96 22.24 -39.21
CA THR A 2 9.62 22.90 -37.95
C THR A 2 10.47 22.25 -36.86
N PRO A 3 11.27 23.00 -36.09
CA PRO A 3 12.11 22.41 -35.06
C PRO A 3 11.25 21.80 -33.95
N ALA A 4 11.46 20.52 -33.66
CA ALA A 4 10.90 19.87 -32.49
C ALA A 4 11.44 20.57 -31.24
N ALA A 5 10.53 21.03 -30.37
CA ALA A 5 10.87 21.66 -29.11
C ALA A 5 11.74 20.71 -28.25
N PRO A 6 12.73 21.22 -27.50
CA PRO A 6 13.57 20.38 -26.66
C PRO A 6 12.73 19.77 -25.52
N LEU A 7 12.78 18.44 -25.39
CA LEU A 7 12.14 17.69 -24.30
C LEU A 7 12.81 18.08 -22.98
N ASN A 8 12.09 18.76 -22.10
CA ASN A 8 12.59 19.22 -20.81
C ASN A 8 12.34 18.14 -19.75
N GLN A 9 13.26 17.18 -19.69
CA GLN A 9 13.14 15.88 -19.02
C GLN A 9 12.61 15.94 -17.57
N GLU A 10 12.92 17.01 -16.82
CA GLU A 10 12.45 17.17 -15.44
C GLU A 10 10.96 17.52 -15.34
N THR A 11 10.45 18.34 -16.27
CA THR A 11 9.04 18.72 -16.34
C THR A 11 8.21 17.56 -16.87
N ASP A 12 8.76 16.80 -17.81
CA ASP A 12 8.14 15.60 -18.34
C ASP A 12 8.04 14.50 -17.28
N MET A 13 9.07 14.31 -16.44
CA MET A 13 9.03 13.35 -15.32
C MET A 13 8.00 13.73 -14.24
N LYS A 14 7.87 15.02 -13.91
CA LYS A 14 6.81 15.52 -13.00
C LYS A 14 5.41 15.36 -13.59
N ARG A 15 5.25 15.54 -14.91
CA ARG A 15 3.98 15.33 -15.63
C ARG A 15 3.61 13.85 -15.71
N LEU A 16 4.59 12.96 -15.94
CA LEU A 16 4.40 11.51 -15.89
C LEU A 16 4.05 11.03 -14.49
N ALA A 17 4.69 11.56 -13.44
CA ALA A 17 4.33 11.26 -12.05
C ALA A 17 2.90 11.75 -11.70
N LEU A 18 2.50 12.91 -12.21
CA LEU A 18 1.15 13.45 -11.99
C LEU A 18 0.07 12.72 -12.80
N ALA A 19 0.38 12.25 -14.01
CA ALA A 19 -0.51 11.45 -14.84
C ALA A 19 -0.72 10.03 -14.27
N ALA A 20 0.31 9.43 -13.68
CA ALA A 20 0.21 8.15 -12.98
C ALA A 20 -0.66 8.24 -11.72
N LEU A 21 -0.65 9.38 -11.03
CA LEU A 21 -1.51 9.65 -9.87
C LEU A 21 -3.00 9.74 -10.26
N LEU A 22 -3.32 10.25 -11.45
CA LEU A 22 -4.68 10.43 -11.93
C LEU A 22 -5.27 9.16 -12.58
N ALA A 23 -4.44 8.28 -13.12
CA ALA A 23 -4.87 7.02 -13.75
C ALA A 23 -5.30 5.93 -12.74
N GLY A 24 -5.03 6.11 -11.44
CA GLY A 24 -5.44 5.17 -10.39
C GLY A 24 -6.90 5.28 -9.93
N LEU A 25 -7.65 6.29 -10.39
CA LEU A 25 -9.00 6.60 -9.87
C LEU A 25 -10.12 5.75 -10.49
N ALA A 26 -9.83 4.85 -11.43
CA ALA A 26 -10.82 4.00 -12.08
C ALA A 26 -10.65 2.53 -11.69
N ALA A 27 -10.95 2.18 -10.43
CA ALA A 27 -11.07 0.79 -10.00
C ALA A 27 -12.56 0.36 -9.97
N PRO A 28 -12.92 -0.83 -10.50
CA PRO A 28 -14.27 -1.37 -10.39
C PRO A 28 -14.63 -1.54 -8.91
N ALA A 29 -15.83 -1.09 -8.53
CA ALA A 29 -16.36 -1.16 -7.17
C ALA A 29 -16.71 -2.61 -6.77
N LEU A 30 -15.70 -3.43 -6.54
CA LEU A 30 -15.82 -4.72 -5.85
C LEU A 30 -15.84 -4.40 -4.35
N GLY A 31 -16.98 -4.66 -3.68
CA GLY A 31 -17.25 -4.48 -2.24
C GLY A 31 -16.15 -3.78 -1.45
N ALA A 32 -16.34 -2.48 -1.19
CA ALA A 32 -15.32 -1.56 -0.66
C ALA A 32 -14.73 -2.00 0.69
N THR A 33 -13.78 -2.93 0.65
CA THR A 33 -12.84 -3.14 1.74
C THR A 33 -11.92 -1.94 1.75
N LYS A 34 -11.78 -1.30 2.91
CA LYS A 34 -10.92 -0.11 3.02
C LYS A 34 -9.52 -0.49 2.57
N THR A 35 -9.04 0.30 1.62
CA THR A 35 -7.68 0.22 1.12
C THR A 35 -6.86 1.26 1.85
N TYR A 36 -5.68 0.85 2.29
CA TYR A 36 -4.76 1.63 3.09
C TYR A 36 -3.45 1.80 2.32
N GLN A 37 -2.69 2.81 2.70
CA GLN A 37 -1.41 3.09 2.08
C GLN A 37 -0.36 3.35 3.15
N VAL A 38 0.82 2.79 2.93
CA VAL A 38 2.03 3.09 3.70
C VAL A 38 3.12 3.51 2.72
N THR A 39 3.80 4.61 3.01
CA THR A 39 4.91 5.11 2.17
C THR A 39 6.16 5.25 3.01
N GLY A 40 7.27 4.72 2.50
CA GLY A 40 8.54 4.71 3.20
C GLY A 40 9.65 3.99 2.44
N PRO A 41 10.90 4.07 2.92
CA PRO A 41 11.97 3.23 2.41
C PRO A 41 11.72 1.76 2.74
N VAL A 42 12.01 0.89 1.78
CA VAL A 42 11.99 -0.56 1.97
C VAL A 42 13.15 -0.98 2.86
N VAL A 43 12.85 -1.74 3.91
CA VAL A 43 13.85 -2.29 4.83
C VAL A 43 14.20 -3.73 4.43
N GLU A 44 13.22 -4.46 3.91
CA GLU A 44 13.34 -5.85 3.52
C GLU A 44 12.36 -6.20 2.39
N VAL A 45 12.80 -7.04 1.46
CA VAL A 45 11.99 -7.60 0.37
C VAL A 45 12.06 -9.11 0.52
N GLY A 46 10.94 -9.73 0.84
CA GLY A 46 10.76 -11.17 0.83
C GLY A 46 9.77 -11.59 -0.24
N ASP A 47 9.68 -12.90 -0.49
CA ASP A 47 8.71 -13.47 -1.43
C ASP A 47 7.26 -13.30 -0.93
N GLU A 48 7.04 -13.53 0.37
CA GLU A 48 5.72 -13.50 1.01
C GLU A 48 5.38 -12.16 1.69
N SER A 49 6.35 -11.28 1.89
CA SER A 49 6.13 -9.98 2.54
C SER A 49 7.11 -8.92 2.06
N ILE A 50 6.73 -7.65 2.22
CA ILE A 50 7.63 -6.50 2.07
C ILE A 50 7.56 -5.65 3.34
N THR A 51 8.72 -5.24 3.84
CA THR A 51 8.80 -4.39 5.03
C THR A 51 9.21 -2.98 4.64
N VAL A 52 8.40 -1.99 5.04
CA VAL A 52 8.68 -0.57 4.84
C VAL A 52 8.79 0.17 6.17
N GLN A 53 9.65 1.16 6.24
CA GLN A 53 9.78 1.98 7.44
C GLN A 53 8.95 3.25 7.32
N LYS A 54 8.05 3.49 8.28
CA LYS A 54 7.30 4.73 8.39
C LYS A 54 7.60 5.37 9.75
N GLY A 55 8.34 6.47 9.73
CA GLY A 55 8.85 7.10 10.95
C GLY A 55 9.79 6.15 11.70
N LYS A 56 9.42 5.77 12.93
CA LYS A 56 10.18 4.83 13.77
C LYS A 56 9.64 3.39 13.71
N GLU A 57 8.54 3.17 13.00
CA GLU A 57 7.88 1.86 12.92
C GLU A 57 8.23 1.15 11.61
N LYS A 58 8.34 -0.18 11.69
CA LYS A 58 8.48 -1.06 10.52
C LYS A 58 7.13 -1.72 10.26
N TRP A 59 6.66 -1.57 9.05
CA TRP A 59 5.39 -2.10 8.57
C TRP A 59 5.69 -3.27 7.65
N GLU A 60 5.43 -4.48 8.13
CA GLU A 60 5.48 -5.69 7.31
C GLU A 60 4.11 -5.90 6.65
N ILE A 61 4.11 -5.98 5.32
CA ILE A 61 2.90 -6.13 4.51
C ILE A 61 3.01 -7.44 3.76
N ALA A 62 2.01 -8.30 3.95
CA ALA A 62 1.91 -9.57 3.22
C ALA A 62 1.75 -9.32 1.71
N ARG A 63 2.43 -10.14 0.92
CA ARG A 63 2.34 -10.22 -0.54
C ARG A 63 1.55 -11.47 -0.90
N ALA A 64 0.57 -11.31 -1.76
CA ALA A 64 -0.15 -12.40 -2.39
C ALA A 64 0.25 -12.53 -3.87
N ALA A 65 -0.07 -13.66 -4.50
CA ALA A 65 0.28 -13.94 -5.90
C ALA A 65 -0.28 -12.89 -6.90
N ASP A 66 -1.35 -12.19 -6.54
CA ASP A 66 -1.98 -11.11 -7.32
C ASP A 66 -1.38 -9.72 -7.04
N THR A 67 -0.35 -9.63 -6.19
CA THR A 67 0.34 -8.36 -5.88
C THR A 67 1.03 -7.84 -7.14
N LYS A 68 0.56 -6.71 -7.65
CA LYS A 68 1.18 -6.03 -8.79
C LYS A 68 2.46 -5.34 -8.34
N LEU A 69 3.60 -5.78 -8.86
CA LEU A 69 4.89 -5.11 -8.66
C LEU A 69 5.24 -4.32 -9.92
N ALA A 70 5.31 -2.99 -9.78
CA ALA A 70 5.75 -2.12 -10.86
C ALA A 70 7.29 -2.04 -10.86
N GLY A 71 7.93 -3.02 -11.51
CA GLY A 71 9.39 -3.10 -11.60
C GLY A 71 10.05 -3.82 -10.42
N GLU A 72 11.38 -3.78 -10.39
CA GLU A 72 12.17 -4.38 -9.30
C GLU A 72 12.21 -3.44 -8.09
N VAL A 73 11.96 -3.99 -6.90
CA VAL A 73 12.03 -3.28 -5.63
C VAL A 73 13.20 -3.83 -4.84
N LYS A 74 14.09 -2.95 -4.37
CA LYS A 74 15.22 -3.31 -3.52
C LYS A 74 15.19 -2.55 -2.20
N LYS A 75 15.98 -3.02 -1.25
CA LYS A 75 16.18 -2.36 0.04
C LYS A 75 16.68 -0.92 -0.16
N GLY A 76 16.10 0.02 0.59
CA GLY A 76 16.38 1.45 0.53
C GLY A 76 15.47 2.23 -0.43
N ASP A 77 14.82 1.56 -1.39
CA ASP A 77 13.92 2.26 -2.31
C ASP A 77 12.72 2.84 -1.57
N LYS A 78 12.35 4.07 -1.90
CA LYS A 78 11.15 4.70 -1.38
C LYS A 78 9.94 4.21 -2.19
N VAL A 79 9.05 3.49 -1.54
CA VAL A 79 7.85 2.93 -2.18
C VAL A 79 6.59 3.36 -1.44
N THR A 80 5.47 3.37 -2.16
CA THR A 80 4.13 3.42 -1.59
C THR A 80 3.50 2.05 -1.78
N VAL A 81 3.17 1.38 -0.68
CA VAL A 81 2.50 0.08 -0.69
C VAL A 81 1.02 0.31 -0.41
N GLU A 82 0.19 -0.12 -1.36
CA GLU A 82 -1.25 -0.20 -1.19
C GLU A 82 -1.62 -1.59 -0.64
N TYR A 83 -2.41 -1.63 0.43
CA TYR A 83 -2.78 -2.89 1.07
C TYR A 83 -4.18 -2.84 1.66
N ARG A 84 -4.74 -4.02 1.93
CA ARG A 84 -6.01 -4.19 2.62
C ARG A 84 -5.77 -4.87 3.96
N MET A 85 -6.46 -4.44 5.00
CA MET A 85 -6.48 -5.16 6.27
C MET A 85 -7.62 -6.17 6.23
N THR A 86 -7.28 -7.46 6.28
CA THR A 86 -8.25 -8.56 6.22
C THR A 86 -8.11 -9.42 7.46
N ALA A 87 -9.24 -9.74 8.10
CA ALA A 87 -9.25 -10.66 9.23
C ALA A 87 -9.05 -12.10 8.73
N THR A 88 -8.09 -12.82 9.29
CA THR A 88 -7.84 -14.23 8.94
C THR A 88 -8.73 -15.20 9.75
N SER A 89 -9.06 -14.84 11.00
CA SER A 89 -9.97 -15.60 11.84
C SER A 89 -10.61 -14.67 12.87
N ILE A 90 -11.89 -14.92 13.20
CA ILE A 90 -12.63 -14.17 14.22
C ILE A 90 -13.22 -15.18 15.20
N GLU A 91 -12.81 -15.09 16.46
CA GLU A 91 -13.31 -15.93 17.54
C GLU A 91 -14.08 -15.06 18.55
N VAL A 92 -15.35 -15.40 18.79
CA VAL A 92 -16.19 -14.71 19.79
C VAL A 92 -15.86 -15.28 21.17
N LYS A 93 -15.13 -14.52 21.98
CA LYS A 93 -14.94 -14.86 23.40
C LYS A 93 -16.11 -14.30 24.22
N PRO A 94 -16.84 -15.13 24.99
CA PRO A 94 -17.95 -14.64 25.81
C PRO A 94 -17.43 -13.63 26.83
N ALA A 95 -18.02 -12.44 26.87
CA ALA A 95 -17.79 -11.50 27.96
C ALA A 95 -18.25 -12.19 29.26
N GLY A 96 -17.33 -12.38 30.21
CA GLY A 96 -17.64 -13.04 31.47
C GLY A 96 -18.89 -12.45 32.11
N LYS A 97 -19.82 -13.30 32.54
CA LYS A 97 -21.09 -12.89 33.16
C LYS A 97 -20.77 -11.92 34.30
N ALA A 98 -21.11 -10.64 34.12
CA ALA A 98 -21.12 -9.69 35.22
C ALA A 98 -22.06 -10.26 36.29
N ALA A 99 -21.52 -10.53 37.47
CA ALA A 99 -22.26 -11.04 38.60
C ALA A 99 -23.44 -10.10 38.89
N ALA A 100 -24.66 -10.59 38.63
CA ALA A 100 -25.87 -9.94 39.10
C ALA A 100 -25.80 -9.93 40.64
N LYS A 101 -25.67 -8.73 41.22
CA LYS A 101 -25.82 -8.53 42.66
C LYS A 101 -27.22 -9.00 43.06
N ALA A 102 -27.27 -10.05 43.88
CA ALA A 102 -28.48 -10.42 44.61
C ALA A 102 -28.84 -9.27 45.57
N LYS A 103 -30.13 -8.98 45.63
CA LYS A 103 -30.76 -8.02 46.53
C LYS A 103 -31.24 -8.74 47.78
#